data_AF-A0A6A6ZBK2-F1
#
_entry.id   AF-A0A6A6ZBK2-F1
#
_cell.length_a   1.000
_cell.length_b   1.000
_cell.length_c   1.000
_cell.angle_alpha   90.00
_cell.angle_beta   90.00
_cell.angle_gamma   90.00
#
_symmetry.space_group_name_H-M   'P 1'
#
loop_
_entity.id
_entity.type
_entity.pdbx_description
1 polymer ?
#
loop_
_entity_poly.entity_id
_entity_poly.type
_entity_poly.pdbx_seq_one_letter_code
_entity_poly.pdbx_strand_id
1 'polypeptide(L)'
;MDTPFQSSLIDRTTEKRSRLSWGRRAIPLKHSTFFNKAKHSEEWHHSIDATAGVLHPSDSKFPFDSLRSHTNAYLNKKNKITQADADIRLAILVSAHDARDIGVAAAAYAMSATRLRALLPADLNVMHGSYFGLK
;
A
#
# COMPACT_ATOMS: atom_id res chain seq x y z
N MET A 1 -29.57 31.39 -60.18
CA MET A 1 -28.89 30.19 -60.70
C MET A 1 -27.69 29.96 -59.80
N ASP A 2 -27.62 28.77 -59.22
CA ASP A 2 -26.48 28.09 -58.59
C ASP A 2 -25.97 28.52 -57.19
N THR A 3 -26.49 27.85 -56.16
CA THR A 3 -25.71 27.28 -55.05
C THR A 3 -24.93 26.05 -55.56
N PRO A 4 -23.86 25.50 -54.92
CA PRO A 4 -23.59 25.51 -53.47
C PRO A 4 -22.10 25.66 -53.04
N PHE A 5 -21.89 26.12 -51.80
CA PHE A 5 -20.67 25.85 -51.03
C PHE A 5 -21.01 24.82 -49.95
N GLN A 6 -20.20 23.77 -49.86
CA GLN A 6 -20.32 22.69 -48.88
C GLN A 6 -18.95 22.38 -48.26
N SER A 7 -18.99 22.00 -46.98
CA SER A 7 -17.90 21.53 -46.09
C SER A 7 -16.97 22.59 -45.50
N SER A 8 -16.53 22.49 -44.24
CA SER A 8 -16.83 21.55 -43.15
C SER A 8 -16.23 22.11 -41.85
N LEU A 9 -16.99 21.99 -40.77
CA LEU A 9 -16.57 21.56 -39.44
C LEU A 9 -15.08 21.76 -39.06
N ILE A 10 -14.79 22.78 -38.24
CA ILE A 10 -13.63 22.75 -37.34
C ILE A 10 -14.09 23.20 -35.96
N ASP A 11 -14.30 22.19 -35.14
CA ASP A 11 -14.66 22.27 -33.74
C ASP A 11 -13.50 22.90 -32.95
N ARG A 12 -13.81 23.89 -32.11
CA ARG A 12 -12.82 24.63 -31.31
C ARG A 12 -12.58 23.88 -30.00
N THR A 13 -11.56 23.05 -29.98
CA THR A 13 -10.85 22.61 -28.75
C THR A 13 -9.53 23.41 -28.74
N THR A 14 -9.01 24.00 -27.67
CA THR A 14 -8.74 23.53 -26.30
C THR A 14 -8.30 24.75 -25.48
N GLU A 15 -8.64 24.82 -24.20
CA GLU A 15 -7.72 25.11 -23.08
C GLU A 15 -8.52 25.56 -21.86
N LYS A 16 -8.78 24.61 -20.97
CA LYS A 16 -8.99 24.95 -19.57
C LYS A 16 -8.26 23.92 -18.73
N ARG A 17 -7.13 24.39 -18.18
CA ARG A 17 -6.34 23.81 -17.09
C ARG A 17 -7.14 22.81 -16.25
N SER A 18 -6.87 21.53 -16.49
CA SER A 18 -7.26 20.45 -15.61
C SER A 18 -6.40 20.57 -14.35
N ARG A 19 -6.97 21.19 -13.31
CA ARG A 19 -6.52 21.00 -11.93
C ARG A 19 -6.62 19.51 -11.64
N LEU A 20 -5.50 18.84 -11.47
CA LEU A 20 -5.45 17.44 -11.06
C LEU A 20 -5.98 17.34 -9.62
N SER A 21 -7.28 17.11 -9.47
CA SER A 21 -7.82 16.55 -8.24
C SER A 21 -7.30 15.13 -8.12
N TRP A 22 -6.66 14.82 -6.99
CA TRP A 22 -6.27 13.46 -6.60
C TRP A 22 -7.51 12.63 -6.25
N GLY A 23 -8.43 12.49 -7.20
CA GLY A 23 -9.57 11.61 -7.14
C GLY A 23 -9.14 10.19 -7.51
N ARG A 24 -9.05 9.34 -6.48
CA ARG A 24 -9.20 7.88 -6.49
C ARG A 24 -9.27 7.27 -7.90
N ARG A 25 -8.15 6.74 -8.41
CA ARG A 25 -8.20 5.73 -9.47
C ARG A 25 -8.67 4.41 -8.86
N ALA A 26 -9.98 4.25 -8.75
CA ALA A 26 -10.59 2.94 -8.63
C ALA A 26 -10.42 2.24 -9.99
N ILE A 27 -9.44 1.34 -10.07
CA ILE A 27 -9.30 0.41 -11.20
C ILE A 27 -10.40 -0.65 -11.01
N PRO A 28 -11.42 -0.75 -11.89
CA PRO A 28 -12.46 -1.75 -11.74
C PRO A 28 -11.92 -3.08 -12.29
N LEU A 29 -11.38 -3.92 -11.41
CA LEU A 29 -11.03 -5.30 -11.73
C LEU A 29 -12.33 -6.12 -11.82
N LYS A 30 -12.89 -6.19 -13.04
CA LYS A 30 -13.96 -7.12 -13.38
C LYS A 30 -13.43 -8.55 -13.38
N HIS A 31 -14.18 -9.40 -12.67
CA HIS A 31 -14.07 -10.86 -12.52
C HIS A 31 -12.87 -11.38 -11.73
N SER A 32 -13.17 -12.12 -10.66
CA SER A 32 -12.74 -13.53 -10.48
C SER A 32 -12.69 -13.86 -8.99
N THR A 33 -13.58 -14.72 -8.49
CA THR A 33 -13.36 -15.74 -7.43
C THR A 33 -12.50 -15.45 -6.15
N PHE A 34 -12.16 -14.20 -5.80
CA PHE A 34 -11.21 -13.88 -4.72
C PHE A 34 -11.78 -13.84 -3.28
N PHE A 35 -13.02 -14.26 -3.06
CA PHE A 35 -13.71 -14.08 -1.77
C PHE A 35 -13.10 -14.85 -0.58
N ASN A 36 -12.21 -15.84 -0.79
CA ASN A 36 -11.43 -16.46 0.30
C ASN A 36 -10.06 -15.80 0.55
N LYS A 37 -9.52 -15.03 -0.41
CA LYS A 37 -8.20 -14.38 -0.24
C LYS A 37 -8.31 -13.10 0.58
N ALA A 38 -9.40 -12.35 0.43
CA ALA A 38 -9.71 -11.19 1.25
C ALA A 38 -9.81 -11.56 2.73
N LYS A 39 -10.47 -12.69 3.04
CA LYS A 39 -10.69 -13.15 4.43
C LYS A 39 -9.40 -13.25 5.25
N HIS A 40 -8.30 -13.73 4.66
CA HIS A 40 -7.02 -13.84 5.37
C HIS A 40 -6.27 -12.51 5.53
N SER A 41 -6.50 -11.57 4.61
CA SER A 41 -5.96 -10.21 4.70
C SER A 41 -6.63 -9.48 5.85
N GLU A 42 -7.97 -9.48 5.86
CA GLU A 42 -8.78 -8.85 6.91
C GLU A 42 -8.53 -9.51 8.27
N GLU A 43 -8.41 -10.84 8.32
CA GLU A 43 -8.05 -11.55 9.55
C GLU A 43 -6.69 -11.10 10.10
N TRP A 44 -5.70 -10.87 9.23
CA TRP A 44 -4.41 -10.36 9.65
C TRP A 44 -4.53 -8.93 10.18
N HIS A 45 -5.20 -8.02 9.46
CA HIS A 45 -5.46 -6.64 9.88
C HIS A 45 -6.14 -6.59 11.25
N HIS A 46 -7.28 -7.28 11.40
CA HIS A 46 -7.99 -7.35 12.67
C HIS A 46 -7.14 -7.93 13.80
N SER A 47 -6.29 -8.92 13.52
CA SER A 47 -5.44 -9.53 14.55
C SER A 47 -4.36 -8.57 15.02
N ILE A 48 -3.73 -7.83 14.10
CA ILE A 48 -2.69 -6.86 14.47
C ILE A 48 -3.28 -5.64 15.16
N ASP A 49 -4.45 -5.17 14.73
CA ASP A 49 -5.17 -4.06 15.38
C ASP A 49 -5.65 -4.43 16.78
N ALA A 50 -6.24 -5.61 16.94
CA ALA A 50 -6.69 -6.08 18.25
C ALA A 50 -5.52 -6.23 19.24
N THR A 51 -4.34 -6.61 18.73
CA THR A 51 -3.14 -6.82 19.54
C THR A 51 -2.45 -5.51 19.88
N ALA A 52 -2.28 -4.61 18.91
CA ALA A 52 -1.67 -3.31 19.14
C ALA A 52 -2.59 -2.39 19.97
N GLY A 53 -3.91 -2.47 19.76
CA GLY A 53 -4.90 -1.63 20.41
C GLY A 53 -4.65 -0.16 20.09
N VAL A 54 -4.27 0.61 21.11
CA VAL A 54 -3.91 2.03 20.99
C VAL A 54 -2.40 2.29 21.02
N LEU A 55 -1.60 1.22 21.13
CA LEU A 55 -0.15 1.33 21.22
C LEU A 55 0.45 1.47 19.82
N HIS A 56 1.46 2.31 19.73
CA HIS A 56 2.27 2.52 18.52
C HIS A 56 3.68 1.95 18.72
N PRO A 57 4.44 1.68 17.64
CA PRO A 57 5.79 1.10 17.73
C PRO A 57 6.78 1.91 18.58
N SER A 58 6.51 3.20 18.84
CA SER A 58 7.29 4.06 19.73
C SER A 58 7.08 3.77 21.22
N ASP A 59 6.00 3.07 21.58
CA ASP A 59 5.66 2.80 22.97
C ASP A 59 6.49 1.64 23.53
N SER A 60 6.98 1.79 24.76
CA SER A 60 7.83 0.77 25.40
C SER A 60 7.12 -0.55 25.66
N LYS A 61 5.78 -0.55 25.65
CA LYS A 61 4.93 -1.73 25.87
C LYS A 61 4.37 -2.31 24.58
N PHE A 62 4.85 -1.84 23.43
CA PHE A 62 4.33 -2.30 22.13
C PHE A 62 4.56 -3.81 21.94
N PRO A 63 3.53 -4.58 21.56
CA PRO A 63 3.57 -6.04 21.60
C PRO A 63 4.21 -6.66 20.34
N PHE A 64 5.49 -6.39 20.11
CA PHE A 64 6.22 -6.86 18.92
C PHE A 64 6.14 -8.39 18.70
N ASP A 65 6.31 -9.19 19.75
CA ASP A 65 6.32 -10.65 19.65
C ASP A 65 4.96 -11.24 19.28
N SER A 66 3.87 -10.65 19.80
CA SER A 66 2.50 -11.05 19.47
C SER A 66 2.18 -10.72 18.01
N LEU A 67 2.54 -9.52 17.56
CA LEU A 67 2.37 -9.11 16.15
C LEU A 67 3.17 -10.01 15.20
N ARG A 68 4.40 -10.36 15.58
CA ARG A 68 5.24 -11.31 14.85
C ARG A 68 4.52 -12.65 14.66
N SER A 69 3.88 -13.15 15.72
CA SER A 69 3.13 -14.41 15.70
C SER A 69 1.95 -14.37 14.73
N HIS A 70 1.20 -13.27 14.67
CA HIS A 70 0.10 -13.09 13.70
C HIS A 70 0.59 -13.10 12.25
N THR A 71 1.69 -12.41 11.97
CA THR A 71 2.31 -12.41 10.64
C THR A 71 2.84 -13.79 10.27
N ASN A 72 3.44 -14.54 11.20
CA ASN A 72 3.92 -15.90 10.95
C ASN A 72 2.74 -16.82 10.62
N ALA A 73 1.64 -16.73 11.39
CA ALA A 73 0.43 -17.49 11.12
C ALA A 73 -0.16 -17.16 9.75
N TYR A 74 -0.16 -15.89 9.35
CA TYR A 74 -0.58 -15.47 8.01
C TYR A 74 0.30 -16.10 6.91
N LEU A 75 1.63 -16.05 7.04
CA LEU A 75 2.56 -16.58 6.04
C LEU A 75 2.48 -18.11 5.96
N ASN A 76 2.36 -18.79 7.10
CA ASN A 76 2.23 -20.25 7.17
C ASN A 76 0.97 -20.76 6.47
N LYS A 77 -0.14 -20.01 6.55
CA LYS A 77 -1.38 -20.32 5.81
C LYS A 77 -1.19 -20.30 4.28
N LYS A 78 -0.10 -19.72 3.76
CA LYS A 78 0.12 -19.53 2.32
C LYS A 78 1.01 -20.60 1.66
N ASN A 79 1.44 -21.64 2.37
CA ASN A 79 2.16 -22.84 1.88
C ASN A 79 3.17 -22.62 0.73
N LYS A 80 4.46 -22.81 1.00
CA LYS A 80 5.57 -22.76 0.01
C LYS A 80 5.66 -21.42 -0.73
N ILE A 81 5.80 -20.32 0.01
CA ILE A 81 6.10 -19.01 -0.56
C ILE A 81 7.61 -18.75 -0.54
N THR A 82 8.12 -18.10 -1.58
CA THR A 82 9.51 -17.61 -1.59
C THR A 82 9.63 -16.33 -0.75
N GLN A 83 10.85 -15.94 -0.39
CA GLN A 83 11.08 -14.66 0.30
C GLN A 83 10.57 -13.47 -0.52
N ALA A 84 10.76 -13.50 -1.85
CA ALA A 84 10.27 -12.46 -2.74
C ALA A 84 8.73 -12.38 -2.75
N ASP A 85 8.05 -13.52 -2.71
CA ASP A 85 6.59 -13.58 -2.60
C ASP A 85 6.11 -13.06 -1.24
N ALA A 86 6.80 -13.44 -0.16
CA ALA A 86 6.50 -12.94 1.18
C ALA A 86 6.62 -11.41 1.22
N ASP A 87 7.71 -10.87 0.70
CA ASP A 87 7.94 -9.42 0.65
C ASP A 87 6.84 -8.68 -0.13
N ILE A 88 6.43 -9.19 -1.30
CA ILE A 88 5.36 -8.58 -2.11
C ILE A 88 4.04 -8.61 -1.35
N ARG A 89 3.70 -9.76 -0.74
CA ARG A 89 2.44 -9.92 0.00
C ARG A 89 2.38 -9.02 1.23
N LEU A 90 3.45 -9.00 2.01
CA LEU A 90 3.55 -8.15 3.19
C LEU A 90 3.51 -6.67 2.80
N ALA A 91 4.18 -6.27 1.72
CA ALA A 91 4.10 -4.89 1.23
C ALA A 91 2.66 -4.50 0.84
N ILE A 92 1.90 -5.40 0.21
CA ILE A 92 0.48 -5.17 -0.12
C ILE A 92 -0.36 -5.04 1.16
N LEU A 93 -0.19 -5.95 2.13
CA LEU A 93 -0.89 -5.88 3.42
C LEU A 93 -0.60 -4.57 4.13
N VAL A 94 0.68 -4.24 4.31
CA VAL A 94 1.10 -3.00 4.98
C VAL A 94 0.54 -1.77 4.28
N SER A 95 0.52 -1.75 2.95
CA SER A 95 -0.01 -0.60 2.19
C SER A 95 -1.54 -0.48 2.24
N ALA A 96 -2.24 -1.55 2.60
CA ALA A 96 -3.70 -1.56 2.77
C ALA A 96 -4.12 -1.35 4.23
N HIS A 97 -3.18 -1.28 5.18
CA HIS A 97 -3.47 -1.12 6.60
C HIS A 97 -3.61 0.37 6.96
N ASP A 98 -4.64 0.71 7.73
CA ASP A 98 -4.92 2.10 8.13
C ASP A 98 -3.80 2.66 9.02
N ALA A 99 -3.38 1.90 10.03
CA ALA A 99 -2.23 2.24 10.88
C ALA A 99 -0.95 1.66 10.29
N ARG A 100 -0.38 2.34 9.29
CA ARG A 100 0.73 1.79 8.49
C ARG A 100 1.97 1.47 9.33
N ASP A 101 2.26 2.26 10.35
CA ASP A 101 3.35 2.05 11.30
C ASP A 101 3.22 0.72 12.06
N ILE A 102 2.01 0.38 12.52
CA ILE A 102 1.70 -0.91 13.16
C ILE A 102 1.90 -2.04 12.15
N GLY A 103 1.41 -1.86 10.92
CA GLY A 103 1.59 -2.82 9.84
C GLY A 103 3.07 -3.07 9.52
N VAL A 104 3.87 -1.99 9.40
CA VAL A 104 5.32 -2.07 9.19
C VAL A 104 5.99 -2.81 10.34
N ALA A 105 5.67 -2.47 11.60
CA ALA A 105 6.25 -3.13 12.77
C ALA A 105 5.91 -4.63 12.81
N ALA A 106 4.68 -5.00 12.46
CA ALA A 106 4.25 -6.40 12.40
C ALA A 106 4.91 -7.20 11.26
N ALA A 107 5.22 -6.55 10.13
CA ALA A 107 5.78 -7.21 8.94
C ALA A 107 7.32 -7.17 8.89
N ALA A 108 7.96 -6.21 9.56
CA ALA A 108 9.39 -5.90 9.39
C ALA A 108 10.32 -7.11 9.60
N TYR A 109 10.03 -7.98 10.56
CA TYR A 109 10.89 -9.14 10.84
C TYR A 109 10.87 -10.19 9.71
N ALA A 110 9.79 -10.25 8.92
CA ALA A 110 9.58 -11.24 7.87
C ALA A 110 9.95 -10.71 6.47
N MET A 111 10.23 -9.42 6.36
CA MET A 111 10.59 -8.78 5.11
C MET A 111 12.10 -8.74 4.91
N SER A 112 12.54 -8.79 3.64
CA SER A 112 13.91 -8.45 3.32
C SER A 112 14.21 -6.96 3.60
N ALA A 113 15.44 -6.68 4.02
CA ALA A 113 15.85 -5.31 4.34
C ALA A 113 15.72 -4.36 3.13
N THR A 114 15.89 -4.85 1.90
CA THR A 114 15.69 -4.07 0.67
C THR A 114 14.25 -3.63 0.53
N ARG A 115 13.30 -4.53 0.78
CA ARG A 115 11.87 -4.25 0.65
C ARG A 115 11.34 -3.40 1.79
N LEU A 116 11.83 -3.63 3.02
CA LEU A 116 11.53 -2.76 4.15
C LEU A 116 12.01 -1.32 3.90
N ARG A 117 13.23 -1.15 3.39
CA ARG A 117 13.75 0.17 2.98
C ARG A 117 12.99 0.80 1.81
N ALA A 118 12.27 0.04 1.01
CA ALA A 118 11.40 0.60 -0.03
C ALA A 118 10.05 1.05 0.52
N LEU A 119 9.58 0.47 1.64
CA LEU A 119 8.33 0.85 2.29
C LEU A 119 8.46 2.12 3.14
N LEU A 120 9.58 2.29 3.85
CA LEU A 120 9.78 3.41 4.79
C LEU A 120 9.78 4.81 4.11
N PRO A 121 10.46 5.05 2.97
CA PRO A 121 10.56 6.38 2.35
C PRO A 121 9.24 6.89 1.78
N ALA A 122 8.25 6.02 1.61
CA ALA A 122 6.95 6.41 1.08
C ALA A 122 6.16 7.28 2.09
N ASP A 123 6.41 7.13 3.40
CA ASP A 123 5.70 7.88 4.47
C ASP A 123 6.62 8.64 5.42
N LEU A 124 7.85 8.17 5.63
CA LEU A 124 8.87 8.95 6.29
C LEU A 124 9.46 9.85 5.22
N ASN A 125 9.16 11.15 5.26
CA ASN A 125 9.82 12.20 4.47
C ASN A 125 11.31 12.34 4.84
N VAL A 126 11.99 11.23 5.12
CA VAL A 126 13.41 11.10 5.32
C VAL A 126 13.99 11.00 3.91
N MET A 127 14.36 12.15 3.37
CA MET A 127 15.26 12.18 2.22
C MET A 127 16.43 11.24 2.51
N HIS A 128 16.61 10.22 1.68
CA HIS A 128 17.89 9.53 1.58
C HIS A 128 18.93 10.60 1.21
N GLY A 129 19.64 11.13 2.21
CA GLY A 129 20.63 12.18 2.03
C GLY A 129 20.31 13.54 2.64
N SER A 130 19.47 13.66 3.69
CA SER A 130 19.61 14.84 4.56
C SER A 130 20.94 14.74 5.29
N TYR A 131 21.95 15.40 4.72
CA TYR A 131 23.23 15.68 5.35
C TYR A 131 22.94 16.35 6.70
N PHE A 132 22.96 15.60 7.80
CA PHE A 132 22.64 16.10 9.15
C PHE A 132 23.73 17.04 9.71
N GLY A 133 24.54 17.67 8.84
CA GLY A 133 25.52 18.68 9.25
C GLY A 133 26.45 18.25 10.39
N LEU A 134 26.60 16.96 10.65
CA LEU A 134 27.55 16.45 11.62
C LEU A 134 28.92 16.50 10.95
N LYS A 135 29.62 17.56 11.32
CA LYS A 135 31.00 17.86 10.94
C LYS A 135 31.95 17.11 11.86
#